data_AF-A0A2N2JPV4-F1
#
_entry.id   AF-A0A2N2JPV4-F1
#
_cell.length_a   1.000
_cell.length_b   1.000
_cell.length_c   1.000
_cell.angle_alpha   90.00
_cell.angle_beta   90.00
_cell.angle_gamma   90.00
#
_symmetry.space_group_name_H-M   'P 1'
#
loop_
_entity.id
_entity.type
_entity.pdbx_description
1 polymer ?
#
loop_
_entity_poly.entity_id
_entity_poly.type
_entity_poly.pdbx_seq_one_letter_code
_entity_poly.pdbx_strand_id
1 'polypeptide(L)'
;MLVEPDNGDPIVYTTRDCWTVKVDDHTITISDPATIGSYQSWGDPHENLNGKHVKDWLSGRRSIAFGGAMLTLHAQGPTGVVESLTIYDGPRSYTIACPGNLVIDRTLDAASTVAREDAEADGEAGCLANKADGGLLFDGTYQQDEGADGKPMESVPSPVRIAETFGPQNPHQVNDYYPPLPDDVPPAVPCVASKP
;
A
#
# COMPACT_ATOMS: atom_id res chain seq x y z
N MET A 1 16.48 0.70 8.19
CA MET A 1 16.94 -0.24 9.23
C MET A 1 15.76 -1.09 9.61
N LEU A 2 15.90 -2.41 9.51
CA LEU A 2 14.88 -3.35 9.96
C LEU A 2 15.07 -3.60 11.45
N VAL A 3 13.98 -3.56 12.20
CA VAL A 3 13.92 -4.08 13.56
C VAL A 3 13.11 -5.37 13.49
N GLU A 4 13.79 -6.50 13.63
CA GLU A 4 13.18 -7.83 13.77
C GLU A 4 12.87 -8.01 15.27
N PRO A 5 11.60 -7.98 15.69
CA PRO A 5 11.25 -8.21 17.08
C PRO A 5 11.25 -9.71 17.41
N ASP A 6 10.90 -10.07 18.64
CA ASP A 6 10.69 -11.48 19.01
C ASP A 6 9.59 -12.12 18.13
N ASN A 7 9.61 -13.44 17.97
CA ASN A 7 8.70 -14.16 17.06
C ASN A 7 7.23 -13.76 17.25
N GLY A 8 6.61 -13.23 16.19
CA GLY A 8 5.20 -12.85 16.14
C GLY A 8 4.92 -11.37 16.39
N ASP A 9 5.86 -10.60 16.94
CA ASP A 9 5.69 -9.16 17.15
C ASP A 9 5.73 -8.38 15.81
N PRO A 10 5.15 -7.17 15.75
CA PRO A 10 5.12 -6.40 14.51
C PRO A 10 6.50 -6.00 14.02
N ILE A 11 6.80 -6.28 12.74
CA ILE A 11 8.05 -5.84 12.11
C ILE A 11 7.96 -4.35 11.79
N VAL A 12 9.03 -3.61 12.06
CA VAL A 12 9.15 -2.20 11.67
C VAL A 12 10.41 -2.00 10.83
N TYR A 13 10.24 -1.48 9.61
CA TYR A 13 11.32 -1.11 8.70
C TYR A 13 11.32 0.39 8.47
N THR A 14 12.44 1.06 8.76
CA THR A 14 12.65 2.46 8.35
C THR A 14 13.47 2.52 7.06
N THR A 15 12.94 3.13 6.01
CA THR A 15 13.64 3.32 4.72
C THR A 15 14.82 4.28 4.85
N ARG A 16 15.64 4.39 3.79
CA ARG A 16 16.71 5.40 3.69
C ARG A 16 16.19 6.84 3.75
N ASP A 17 14.99 7.09 3.25
CA ASP A 17 14.35 8.42 3.28
C ASP A 17 13.43 8.60 4.49
N CYS A 18 13.65 7.82 5.55
CA CYS A 18 12.98 7.90 6.86
C CYS A 18 11.48 7.57 6.88
N TRP A 19 10.92 7.04 5.79
CA TRP A 19 9.58 6.44 5.81
C TRP A 19 9.59 5.17 6.65
N THR A 20 8.48 4.87 7.31
CA THR A 20 8.35 3.65 8.12
C THR A 20 7.32 2.71 7.52
N VAL A 21 7.69 1.44 7.37
CA VAL A 21 6.78 0.35 7.04
C VAL A 21 6.61 -0.51 8.30
N LYS A 22 5.39 -0.61 8.80
CA LYS A 22 5.02 -1.54 9.89
C LYS A 22 4.23 -2.70 9.27
N VAL A 23 4.63 -3.92 9.61
CA VAL A 23 3.93 -5.15 9.26
C VAL A 23 3.42 -5.77 10.56
N ASP A 24 2.11 -5.94 10.65
CA ASP A 24 1.41 -6.47 11.82
C ASP A 24 0.38 -7.49 11.33
N ASP A 25 0.87 -8.72 11.14
CA ASP A 25 0.18 -9.79 10.46
C ASP A 25 -0.23 -9.33 9.05
N HIS A 26 -1.52 -9.39 8.74
CA HIS A 26 -2.11 -8.94 7.48
C HIS A 26 -2.30 -7.42 7.38
N THR A 27 -1.86 -6.64 8.37
CA THR A 27 -1.97 -5.18 8.35
C THR A 27 -0.63 -4.55 8.02
N ILE A 28 -0.59 -3.78 6.94
CA ILE A 28 0.61 -3.10 6.49
C ILE A 28 0.39 -1.61 6.57
N THR A 29 1.24 -0.89 7.30
CA THR A 29 1.17 0.57 7.43
C THR A 29 2.44 1.21 6.89
N ILE A 30 2.28 2.18 5.98
CA ILE A 30 3.36 3.05 5.51
C ILE A 30 3.14 4.43 6.14
N SER A 31 4.11 4.95 6.88
CA SER A 31 4.04 6.27 7.51
C SER A 31 5.12 7.18 6.97
N ASP A 32 4.75 8.44 6.74
CA ASP A 32 5.69 9.47 6.31
C ASP A 32 6.69 9.83 7.42
N PRO A 33 7.84 10.43 7.07
CA PRO A 33 8.85 10.84 8.06
C PRO A 33 8.38 11.93 9.03
N ALA A 34 7.34 12.69 8.66
CA ALA A 34 6.77 13.74 9.50
C ALA A 34 5.79 13.18 10.54
N THR A 35 5.41 11.89 10.43
CA THR A 35 4.39 11.17 11.22
C THR A 35 3.00 11.79 11.16
N ILE A 36 2.69 12.51 10.07
CA ILE A 36 1.39 13.20 9.89
C ILE A 36 0.46 12.35 9.03
N GLY A 37 1.02 11.69 8.02
CA GLY A 37 0.33 10.83 7.08
C GLY A 37 0.68 9.36 7.23
N SER A 38 -0.33 8.52 7.02
CA SER A 38 -0.20 7.07 6.95
C SER A 38 -1.12 6.51 5.87
N TYR A 39 -0.57 5.57 5.10
CA TYR A 39 -1.31 4.63 4.27
C TYR A 39 -1.41 3.30 5.03
N GLN A 40 -2.53 2.61 4.91
CA GLN A 40 -2.70 1.27 5.45
C GLN A 40 -3.36 0.35 4.43
N SER A 41 -2.82 -0.86 4.29
CA SER A 41 -3.54 -2.00 3.72
C SER A 41 -3.99 -2.91 4.87
N TRP A 42 -5.25 -3.32 4.86
CA TRP A 42 -5.85 -4.15 5.92
C TRP A 42 -6.94 -5.08 5.39
N GLY A 43 -7.04 -6.28 5.98
CA GLY A 43 -8.16 -7.20 5.75
C GLY A 43 -8.22 -7.73 4.32
N ASP A 44 -9.43 -7.73 3.75
CA ASP A 44 -9.73 -7.95 2.34
C ASP A 44 -9.48 -6.66 1.55
N PRO A 45 -8.40 -6.64 0.78
CA PRO A 45 -7.40 -5.58 0.71
C PRO A 45 -7.95 -4.15 0.65
N HIS A 46 -8.33 -3.64 1.83
CA HIS A 46 -8.77 -2.27 2.01
C HIS A 46 -7.57 -1.33 2.06
N GLU A 47 -7.57 -0.31 1.21
CA GLU A 47 -6.62 0.79 1.24
C GLU A 47 -7.21 1.95 2.03
N ASN A 48 -6.53 2.34 3.10
CA ASN A 48 -6.89 3.46 3.95
C ASN A 48 -5.81 4.55 3.88
N LEU A 49 -6.24 5.80 3.92
CA LEU A 49 -5.36 6.96 4.09
C LEU A 49 -5.79 7.71 5.36
N ASN A 50 -4.89 7.86 6.32
CA ASN A 50 -5.16 8.42 7.66
C ASN A 50 -6.41 7.84 8.34
N GLY A 51 -6.61 6.53 8.20
CA GLY A 51 -7.70 5.77 8.82
C GLY A 51 -9.05 5.89 8.10
N LYS A 52 -9.13 6.65 7.00
CA LYS A 52 -10.30 6.65 6.11
C LYS A 52 -10.08 5.65 4.98
N HIS A 53 -11.03 4.77 4.75
CA HIS A 53 -11.07 3.93 3.55
C HIS A 53 -11.18 4.80 2.30
N VAL A 54 -10.37 4.50 1.29
CA VAL A 54 -10.30 5.26 0.03
C VAL A 54 -10.44 4.39 -1.20
N LYS A 55 -10.11 3.09 -1.12
CA LYS A 55 -10.14 2.18 -2.25
C LYS A 55 -9.93 0.74 -1.79
N ASP A 56 -10.44 -0.23 -2.54
CA ASP A 56 -9.96 -1.61 -2.52
C ASP A 56 -9.11 -1.89 -3.75
N TRP A 57 -8.06 -2.70 -3.62
CA TRP A 57 -7.40 -3.23 -4.82
C TRP A 57 -8.03 -4.55 -5.23
N LEU A 58 -8.06 -4.81 -6.53
CA LEU A 58 -8.77 -5.92 -7.14
C LEU A 58 -7.83 -7.03 -7.63
N SER A 59 -6.54 -6.73 -7.70
CA SER A 59 -5.47 -7.65 -8.10
C SER A 59 -4.97 -8.53 -6.93
N GLY A 60 -4.36 -9.67 -7.24
CA GLY A 60 -3.60 -10.47 -6.25
C GLY A 60 -2.27 -9.81 -5.85
N ARG A 61 -1.87 -8.73 -6.54
CA ARG A 61 -0.66 -7.95 -6.28
C ARG A 61 -0.92 -6.44 -6.27
N ARG A 62 -0.22 -5.74 -5.39
CA ARG A 62 -0.21 -4.28 -5.29
C ARG A 62 1.19 -3.76 -5.02
N SER A 63 1.70 -2.86 -5.86
CA SER A 63 2.95 -2.13 -5.62
C SER A 63 2.67 -0.69 -5.20
N ILE A 64 3.36 -0.21 -4.17
CA ILE A 64 3.30 1.18 -3.68
C ILE A 64 4.72 1.74 -3.64
N ALA A 65 4.99 2.77 -4.44
CA ALA A 65 6.23 3.54 -4.42
C ALA A 65 6.14 4.71 -3.43
N PHE A 66 7.18 4.95 -2.64
CA PHE A 66 7.24 6.02 -1.63
C PHE A 66 8.68 6.30 -1.21
N GLY A 67 9.07 7.57 -1.07
CA GLY A 67 10.37 7.94 -0.48
C GLY A 67 11.58 7.17 -1.03
N GLY A 68 11.67 7.02 -2.36
CA GLY A 68 12.77 6.29 -2.99
C GLY A 68 12.80 4.78 -2.74
N ALA A 69 11.76 4.22 -2.13
CA ALA A 69 11.52 2.81 -1.91
C ALA A 69 10.25 2.36 -2.64
N MET A 70 10.09 1.05 -2.76
CA MET A 70 8.87 0.40 -3.25
C MET A 70 8.51 -0.76 -2.33
N LEU A 71 7.22 -1.03 -2.22
CA LEU A 71 6.65 -2.17 -1.51
C LEU A 71 5.73 -2.91 -2.45
N THR A 72 5.91 -4.22 -2.61
CA THR A 72 5.01 -5.08 -3.38
C THR A 72 4.32 -6.05 -2.43
N LEU A 73 2.99 -6.05 -2.46
CA LEU A 73 2.11 -6.83 -1.60
C LEU A 73 1.51 -7.99 -2.40
N HIS A 74 1.45 -9.17 -1.78
CA HIS A 74 0.84 -10.38 -2.36
C HIS A 74 -0.35 -10.78 -1.51
N ALA A 75 -1.53 -10.86 -2.12
CA ALA A 75 -2.77 -11.26 -1.47
C ALA A 75 -3.38 -12.49 -2.16
N GLN A 76 -4.25 -13.21 -1.43
CA GLN A 76 -4.99 -14.36 -1.98
C GLN A 76 -6.00 -13.97 -3.09
N GLY A 77 -6.13 -12.67 -3.39
CA GLY A 77 -7.00 -12.12 -4.41
C GLY A 77 -7.74 -10.86 -3.91
N PRO A 78 -8.71 -10.37 -4.69
CA PRO A 78 -9.50 -9.15 -4.38
C PRO A 78 -10.25 -9.16 -3.05
N THR A 79 -10.42 -10.32 -2.40
CA THR A 79 -11.10 -10.44 -1.10
C THR A 79 -10.21 -11.17 -0.07
N GLY A 80 -8.92 -11.26 -0.36
CA GLY A 80 -7.96 -12.04 0.41
C GLY A 80 -7.04 -11.17 1.24
N VAL A 81 -6.57 -11.72 2.35
CA VAL A 81 -5.54 -11.04 3.16
C VAL A 81 -4.19 -11.01 2.45
N VAL A 82 -3.34 -10.05 2.81
CA VAL A 82 -1.94 -10.02 2.39
C VAL A 82 -1.20 -11.18 3.05
N GLU A 83 -0.61 -12.07 2.25
CA GLU A 83 0.14 -13.25 2.69
C GLU A 83 1.62 -12.96 2.83
N SER A 84 2.14 -12.09 1.95
CA SER A 84 3.53 -11.69 1.98
C SER A 84 3.72 -10.33 1.33
N LEU A 85 4.87 -9.72 1.62
CA LEU A 85 5.32 -8.52 0.96
C LEU A 85 6.82 -8.50 0.74
N THR A 86 7.26 -7.70 -0.23
CA THR A 86 8.67 -7.38 -0.42
C THR A 86 8.88 -5.87 -0.37
N ILE A 87 9.84 -5.42 0.44
CA ILE A 87 10.30 -4.04 0.49
C ILE A 87 11.57 -3.93 -0.35
N TYR A 88 11.62 -2.98 -1.28
CA TYR A 88 12.78 -2.62 -2.09
C TYR A 88 13.25 -1.21 -1.71
N ASP A 89 14.47 -1.08 -1.18
CA ASP A 89 15.02 0.19 -0.71
C ASP A 89 16.53 0.29 -1.04
N GLY A 90 16.81 0.68 -2.28
CA GLY A 90 18.17 0.80 -2.80
C GLY A 90 18.90 -0.53 -2.83
N PRO A 91 19.97 -0.73 -2.04
CA PRO A 91 20.65 -2.02 -1.99
C PRO A 91 19.95 -3.07 -1.14
N ARG A 92 18.80 -2.76 -0.53
CA ARG A 92 18.15 -3.63 0.46
C ARG A 92 16.85 -4.17 -0.09
N SER A 93 16.65 -5.47 0.02
CA SER A 93 15.35 -6.11 -0.14
C SER A 93 15.04 -6.99 1.06
N TYR A 94 13.78 -6.98 1.51
CA TYR A 94 13.27 -7.87 2.55
C TYR A 94 11.93 -8.43 2.12
N THR A 95 11.81 -9.75 2.10
CA THR A 95 10.54 -10.44 1.91
C THR A 95 10.04 -10.93 3.25
N ILE A 96 8.81 -10.58 3.57
CA ILE A 96 8.16 -10.86 4.85
C ILE A 96 6.92 -11.70 4.56
N ALA A 97 6.82 -12.85 5.21
CA ALA A 97 5.54 -13.54 5.37
C ALA A 97 4.73 -12.78 6.42
N CYS A 98 3.57 -12.28 6.01
CA CYS A 98 2.67 -11.53 6.87
C CYS A 98 2.18 -12.39 8.04
N PRO A 99 1.71 -13.65 7.84
CA PRO A 99 1.36 -14.54 8.94
C PRO A 99 2.50 -14.70 9.94
N GLY A 100 2.30 -14.20 11.16
CA GLY A 100 3.27 -14.29 12.25
C GLY A 100 4.51 -13.40 12.09
N ASN A 101 4.48 -12.40 11.19
CA ASN A 101 5.52 -11.37 11.06
C ASN A 101 6.94 -11.95 10.87
N LEU A 102 7.14 -12.77 9.84
CA LEU A 102 8.41 -13.48 9.63
C LEU A 102 9.16 -12.96 8.41
N VAL A 103 10.41 -12.52 8.60
CA VAL A 103 11.33 -12.25 7.48
C VAL A 103 11.76 -13.59 6.88
N ILE A 104 11.36 -13.87 5.64
CA ILE A 104 11.63 -15.14 4.96
C ILE A 104 12.77 -15.07 3.94
N ASP A 105 13.10 -13.87 3.47
CA ASP A 105 14.25 -13.64 2.60
C ASP A 105 14.78 -12.21 2.72
N ARG A 106 16.07 -12.00 2.46
CA ARG A 106 16.67 -10.67 2.41
C ARG A 106 17.91 -10.62 1.53
N THR A 107 18.14 -9.46 0.93
CA THR A 107 19.42 -9.12 0.29
C THR A 107 19.86 -7.72 0.67
N LEU A 108 21.17 -7.50 0.70
CA LEU A 108 21.82 -6.21 0.94
C LEU A 108 22.71 -5.80 -0.26
N ASP A 109 22.46 -6.40 -1.42
CA ASP A 109 23.14 -6.13 -2.68
C ASP A 109 22.22 -5.40 -3.67
N ALA A 110 22.72 -4.32 -4.27
CA ALA A 110 21.93 -3.49 -5.18
C ALA A 110 21.55 -4.20 -6.47
N ALA A 111 22.47 -4.96 -7.08
CA ALA A 111 22.18 -5.69 -8.31
C ALA A 111 21.12 -6.76 -8.08
N SER A 112 21.21 -7.47 -6.96
CA SER A 112 20.22 -8.47 -6.55
C SER A 112 18.86 -7.85 -6.22
N THR A 113 18.84 -6.66 -5.60
CA THR A 113 17.59 -5.96 -5.28
C THR A 113 16.86 -5.53 -6.55
N VAL A 114 17.58 -4.90 -7.49
CA VAL A 114 17.05 -4.51 -8.80
C VAL A 114 16.56 -5.73 -9.58
N ALA A 115 17.36 -6.80 -9.65
CA ALA A 115 16.97 -8.00 -10.39
C ALA A 115 15.73 -8.71 -9.80
N ARG A 116 15.47 -8.56 -8.50
CA ARG A 116 14.26 -9.10 -7.85
C ARG A 116 13.03 -8.25 -8.19
N GLU A 117 13.18 -6.93 -8.10
CA GLU A 117 12.13 -5.98 -8.43
C GLU A 117 11.75 -6.08 -9.91
N ASP A 118 12.72 -6.06 -10.83
CA ASP A 118 12.52 -6.24 -12.28
C ASP A 118 11.83 -7.58 -12.64
N ALA A 119 11.95 -8.59 -11.79
CA ALA A 119 11.38 -9.93 -12.02
C ALA A 119 9.98 -10.08 -11.40
N GLU A 120 9.56 -9.17 -10.55
CA GLU A 120 8.28 -9.22 -9.84
C GLU A 120 7.24 -8.37 -10.57
N ALA A 121 6.06 -8.93 -10.85
CA ALA A 121 5.00 -8.14 -11.48
C ALA A 121 4.31 -7.26 -10.43
N ASP A 122 4.13 -5.97 -10.74
CA ASP A 122 3.62 -5.01 -9.76
C ASP A 122 2.12 -5.14 -9.44
N GLY A 123 1.34 -5.77 -10.33
CA GLY A 123 -0.12 -5.72 -10.26
C GLY A 123 -0.61 -4.29 -10.37
N GLU A 124 -1.50 -3.88 -9.46
CA GLU A 124 -1.91 -2.48 -9.37
C GLU A 124 -0.78 -1.65 -8.74
N ALA A 125 -0.24 -0.69 -9.47
CA ALA A 125 0.82 0.19 -8.98
C ALA A 125 0.28 1.56 -8.52
N GLY A 126 0.86 2.09 -7.46
CA GLY A 126 0.51 3.38 -6.88
C GLY A 126 1.72 4.09 -6.29
N CYS A 127 1.53 5.36 -5.95
CA CYS A 127 2.57 6.21 -5.39
C CYS A 127 2.03 7.01 -4.21
N LEU A 128 2.79 7.02 -3.11
CA LEU A 128 2.61 7.93 -1.98
C LEU A 128 3.66 9.02 -2.04
N ALA A 129 3.21 10.27 -2.01
CA ALA A 129 4.09 11.43 -2.05
C ALA A 129 3.72 12.46 -0.99
N ASN A 130 4.74 13.10 -0.40
CA ASN A 130 4.53 14.22 0.50
C ASN A 130 4.11 15.46 -0.30
N LYS A 131 3.07 16.13 0.18
CA LYS A 131 2.63 17.44 -0.31
C LYS A 131 3.42 18.56 0.37
N ALA A 132 3.47 19.72 -0.27
CA ALA A 132 4.14 20.90 0.27
C ALA A 132 3.50 21.42 1.58
N ASP A 133 2.22 21.14 1.81
CA ASP A 133 1.49 21.48 3.03
C ASP A 133 1.77 20.49 4.19
N GLY A 134 2.53 19.42 3.95
CA GLY A 134 2.80 18.36 4.92
C GLY A 134 1.75 17.25 4.95
N GLY A 135 0.77 17.25 4.03
CA GLY A 135 -0.13 16.13 3.81
C GLY A 135 0.46 15.07 2.87
N LEU A 136 -0.32 14.02 2.60
CA LEU A 136 0.01 12.95 1.66
C LEU A 136 -0.85 13.03 0.41
N LEU A 137 -0.26 12.63 -0.71
CA LEU A 137 -0.92 12.36 -1.97
C LEU A 137 -0.86 10.84 -2.22
N PHE A 138 -1.99 10.25 -2.59
CA PHE A 138 -2.05 8.86 -3.01
C PHE A 138 -2.66 8.76 -4.42
N ASP A 139 -1.83 8.32 -5.36
CA ASP A 139 -2.17 8.16 -6.77
C ASP A 139 -2.00 6.71 -7.22
N GLY A 140 -2.93 6.22 -8.03
CA GLY A 140 -2.70 5.06 -8.91
C GLY A 140 -1.89 5.50 -10.13
N THR A 141 -1.02 4.63 -10.62
CA THR A 141 -0.04 4.98 -11.67
C THR A 141 -0.19 4.09 -12.90
N TYR A 142 -0.10 2.78 -12.75
CA TYR A 142 -0.17 1.79 -13.83
C TYR A 142 -0.65 0.43 -13.31
N GLN A 143 -0.94 -0.47 -14.24
CA GLN A 143 -1.18 -1.89 -14.00
C GLN A 143 -0.05 -2.68 -14.68
N GLN A 144 0.47 -3.71 -14.01
CA GLN A 144 1.40 -4.66 -14.61
C GLN A 144 1.06 -6.09 -14.19
N ASP A 145 0.43 -6.83 -15.09
CA ASP A 145 0.04 -8.21 -14.82
C ASP A 145 1.22 -9.16 -14.93
N GLU A 146 1.08 -10.34 -14.32
CA GLU A 146 2.00 -11.46 -14.50
C GLU A 146 1.59 -12.27 -15.74
N GLY A 147 2.55 -12.49 -16.64
CA GLY A 147 2.38 -13.33 -17.82
C GLY A 147 2.34 -14.81 -17.47
N ALA A 148 1.93 -15.64 -18.44
CA ALA A 148 1.83 -17.09 -18.25
C ALA A 148 3.19 -17.77 -17.95
N ASP A 149 4.32 -17.11 -18.23
CA ASP A 149 5.67 -17.57 -17.89
C ASP A 149 6.15 -17.07 -16.51
N GLY A 150 5.26 -16.46 -15.72
CA GLY A 150 5.55 -15.94 -14.38
C GLY A 150 6.37 -14.65 -14.38
N LYS A 151 6.45 -13.95 -15.52
CA LYS A 151 7.20 -12.70 -15.65
C LYS A 151 6.28 -11.49 -15.74
N PRO A 152 6.77 -10.29 -15.37
CA PRO A 152 6.01 -9.06 -15.55
C PRO A 152 5.72 -8.82 -17.03
N MET A 153 4.47 -8.47 -17.34
CA MET A 153 4.07 -7.99 -18.66
C MET A 153 4.45 -6.51 -18.83
N GLU A 154 4.17 -5.97 -20.02
CA GLU A 154 4.28 -4.52 -20.25
C GLU A 154 3.30 -3.77 -19.32
N SER A 155 3.80 -2.74 -18.64
CA SER A 155 2.97 -1.89 -17.79
C SER A 155 1.97 -1.08 -18.64
N VAL A 156 0.72 -1.07 -18.23
CA VAL A 156 -0.35 -0.27 -18.84
C VAL A 156 -0.60 0.95 -17.96
N PRO A 157 -0.38 2.19 -18.44
CA PRO A 157 -0.67 3.39 -17.67
C PRO A 157 -2.14 3.42 -17.22
N SER A 158 -2.35 3.68 -15.93
CA SER A 158 -3.66 3.79 -15.29
C SER A 158 -3.63 4.91 -14.23
N PRO A 159 -3.30 6.15 -14.62
CA PRO A 159 -3.16 7.24 -13.67
C PRO A 159 -4.53 7.64 -13.11
N VAL A 160 -4.65 7.62 -11.80
CA VAL A 160 -5.87 8.03 -11.09
C VAL A 160 -5.51 8.67 -9.76
N ARG A 161 -6.10 9.83 -9.47
CA ARG A 161 -6.04 10.39 -8.12
C ARG A 161 -6.94 9.54 -7.22
N ILE A 162 -6.37 8.90 -6.21
CA ILE A 162 -7.14 8.11 -5.25
C ILE A 162 -7.57 9.01 -4.10
N ALA A 163 -6.60 9.57 -3.37
CA ALA A 163 -6.90 10.39 -2.20
C ALA A 163 -5.77 11.37 -1.88
N GLU A 164 -6.08 12.35 -1.03
CA GLU A 164 -5.08 13.19 -0.40
C GLU A 164 -5.45 13.53 1.05
N THR A 165 -4.43 13.79 1.86
CA THR A 165 -4.58 14.38 3.19
C THR A 165 -4.08 15.81 3.22
N PHE A 166 -4.27 16.46 4.36
CA PHE A 166 -3.83 17.83 4.60
C PHE A 166 -2.74 17.87 5.67
N GLY A 167 -2.05 18.99 5.71
CA GLY A 167 -1.01 19.27 6.69
C GLY A 167 -1.46 19.15 8.15
N PRO A 168 -0.54 19.36 9.10
CA PRO A 168 -0.75 19.11 10.53
C PRO A 168 -1.85 19.96 11.17
N GLN A 169 -2.37 20.99 10.48
CA GLN A 169 -3.55 21.74 10.90
C GLN A 169 -4.86 20.94 10.76
N ASN A 170 -4.92 20.00 9.81
CA ASN A 170 -6.08 19.16 9.51
C ASN A 170 -5.67 17.70 9.20
N PRO A 171 -4.94 17.01 10.09
CA PRO A 171 -4.29 15.74 9.77
C PRO A 171 -5.30 14.61 9.50
N HIS A 172 -6.52 14.70 10.01
CA HIS A 172 -7.57 13.69 9.80
C HIS A 172 -8.47 13.99 8.60
N GLN A 173 -8.29 15.12 7.92
CA GLN A 173 -9.06 15.43 6.73
C GLN A 173 -8.50 14.63 5.55
N VAL A 174 -9.36 13.84 4.91
CA VAL A 174 -9.03 13.02 3.76
C VAL A 174 -10.03 13.32 2.64
N ASN A 175 -9.52 13.90 1.57
CA ASN A 175 -10.28 14.01 0.32
C ASN A 175 -10.11 12.71 -0.44
N ASP A 176 -11.22 12.03 -0.66
CA ASP A 176 -11.28 10.80 -1.43
C ASP A 176 -11.91 11.14 -2.79
N TYR A 177 -11.22 10.74 -3.85
CA TYR A 177 -11.58 10.98 -5.24
C TYR A 177 -11.93 9.69 -5.97
N TYR A 178 -11.69 8.54 -5.35
CA TYR A 178 -12.06 7.27 -5.94
C TYR A 178 -13.56 7.08 -5.72
N PRO A 179 -14.34 6.80 -6.79
CA PRO A 179 -15.77 6.59 -6.62
C PRO A 179 -15.99 5.34 -5.74
N PRO A 180 -16.94 5.37 -4.79
CA PRO A 180 -17.28 4.19 -4.01
C PRO A 180 -17.70 3.07 -4.95
N LEU A 181 -17.34 1.83 -4.62
CA LEU A 181 -17.87 0.68 -5.33
C LEU A 181 -19.41 0.69 -5.18
N PRO A 182 -20.17 0.14 -6.14
CA PRO A 182 -21.63 0.13 -6.08
C PRO A 182 -22.21 -0.41 -4.76
N ASP A 183 -21.47 -1.29 -4.08
CA ASP A 183 -21.85 -1.95 -2.84
C ASP A 183 -21.53 -1.12 -1.58
N ASP A 184 -20.68 -0.07 -1.70
CA ASP A 184 -20.33 0.86 -0.61
C ASP A 184 -21.29 2.05 -0.49
N VAL A 185 -22.27 2.14 -1.39
CA VAL A 185 -23.34 3.14 -1.29
C VAL A 185 -24.34 2.63 -0.25
N PRO A 186 -24.45 3.25 0.94
CA PRO A 186 -25.49 2.88 1.88
C PRO A 186 -26.84 2.97 1.15
N PRO A 187 -27.75 1.99 1.32
CA PRO A 187 -29.02 1.99 0.61
C PRO A 187 -29.67 3.35 0.81
N ALA A 188 -30.03 4.01 -0.29
CA ALA A 188 -30.64 5.32 -0.26
C ALA A 188 -31.74 5.31 0.80
N VAL A 189 -31.56 6.08 1.89
CA VAL A 189 -32.57 6.21 2.93
C VAL A 189 -33.81 6.73 2.19
N PRO A 190 -34.89 5.94 2.07
CA PRO A 190 -36.05 6.42 1.34
C PRO A 190 -36.52 7.66 2.08
N CYS A 191 -36.57 8.79 1.38
CA CYS A 191 -37.22 9.99 1.87
C CYS A 191 -38.63 9.58 2.30
N VAL A 192 -38.84 9.41 3.60
CA VAL A 192 -40.16 9.15 4.15
C VAL A 192 -40.92 10.42 3.91
N ALA A 193 -41.79 10.42 2.90
CA ALA A 193 -42.74 11.48 2.68
C ALA A 193 -43.60 11.56 3.93
N SER A 194 -43.31 12.51 4.81
CA SER A 194 -44.24 12.89 5.86
C SER A 194 -45.49 13.43 5.18
N LYS A 195 -46.58 12.68 5.29
CA LYS A 195 -47.94 13.15 5.04
C LYS A 195 -48.90 12.55 6.06
N PRO A 196 -50.01 13.25 6.37
CA PRO A 196 -50.42 14.58 5.89
C PRO A 196 -50.04 15.73 6.83
#